data_AF-A0A143MGX8-F1
#
_entry.id   AF-A0A143MGX8-F1
#
_cell.length_a   1.000
_cell.length_b   1.000
_cell.length_c   1.000
_cell.angle_alpha   90.00
_cell.angle_beta   90.00
_cell.angle_gamma   90.00
#
_symmetry.space_group_name_H-M   'P 1'
#
loop_
_entity.id
_entity.type
_entity.pdbx_description
1 polymer ?
#
loop_
_entity_poly.entity_id
_entity_poly.type
_entity_poly.pdbx_seq_one_letter_code
_entity_poly.pdbx_strand_id
1 'polypeptide(L)' 'MKFIIVLILISVFIATTVPMSEAQRQCQHVRNCYKYCESPEKCQFGTCYCKPPGK' A
#
# COMPACT_ATOMS: atom_id res chain seq x y z
N MET A 1 34.06 -11.10 -6.81
CA MET A 1 33.37 -11.86 -5.73
C MET A 1 32.84 -10.92 -4.64
N LYS A 2 33.70 -10.26 -3.84
CA LYS A 2 33.31 -9.32 -2.76
C LYS A 2 32.35 -8.19 -3.20
N PHE A 3 32.57 -7.59 -4.37
CA PHE A 3 31.76 -6.46 -4.85
C PHE A 3 30.32 -6.83 -5.22
N ILE A 4 30.08 -8.06 -5.71
CA ILE A 4 28.74 -8.53 -6.09
C ILE A 4 27.87 -8.67 -4.84
N ILE A 5 28.44 -9.21 -3.75
CA ILE A 5 27.75 -9.38 -2.48
C ILE A 5 27.33 -8.01 -1.92
N VAL A 6 28.21 -7.01 -2.01
CA VAL A 6 27.92 -5.65 -1.55
C VAL A 6 26.76 -5.03 -2.35
N LEU A 7 26.73 -5.22 -3.67
CA LEU A 7 25.64 -4.72 -4.52
C LEU A 7 24.29 -5.36 -4.18
N ILE A 8 24.26 -6.67 -3.91
CA ILE A 8 23.04 -7.37 -3.52
C ILE A 8 22.52 -6.86 -2.17
N LEU A 9 23.40 -6.67 -1.18
CA LEU A 9 23.02 -6.17 0.14
C LEU A 9 22.42 -4.75 0.08
N ILE A 10 23.00 -3.86 -0.73
CA ILE A 10 22.47 -2.49 -0.90
C ILE A 10 21.09 -2.51 -1.56
N SER A 11 20.89 -3.39 -2.54
CA SER A 11 19.61 -3.55 -3.26
C SER A 11 18.47 -3.97 -2.32
N VAL A 12 18.73 -4.96 -1.45
CA VAL A 12 17.77 -5.42 -0.45
C VAL A 12 17.49 -4.34 0.59
N PHE A 13 18.52 -3.59 1.01
CA PHE A 13 18.36 -2.51 1.97
C PHE A 13 17.40 -1.43 1.43
N ILE A 14 17.59 -1.00 0.18
CA ILE A 14 16.70 -0.02 -0.48
C ILE A 14 15.26 -0.56 -0.54
N ALA A 15 15.05 -1.83 -0.89
CA ALA A 15 13.72 -2.43 -0.92
C ALA A 15 13.04 -2.48 0.45
N THR A 16 13.80 -2.61 1.54
CA THR A 16 13.25 -2.61 2.92
C THR A 16 13.02 -1.20 3.49
N THR A 17 13.80 -0.21 3.06
CA THR A 17 13.73 1.16 3.59
C THR A 17 12.80 2.06 2.80
N VAL A 18 12.45 1.72 1.56
CA VAL A 18 11.42 2.44 0.82
C VAL A 18 10.08 2.03 1.45
N PRO A 19 9.42 2.89 2.24
CA PRO A 19 8.05 2.60 2.65
C PRO A 19 7.26 2.41 1.36
N MET A 20 6.54 1.29 1.24
CA MET A 20 5.58 1.10 0.15
C MET A 20 4.81 2.39 0.00
N SER A 21 5.03 3.02 -1.15
CA SER A 21 4.91 4.46 -1.32
C SER A 21 3.55 4.94 -0.84
N GLU A 22 3.50 6.10 -0.20
CA GLU A 22 2.25 6.84 0.03
C GLU A 22 1.36 6.91 -1.22
N ALA A 23 1.94 6.77 -2.42
CA ALA A 23 1.26 6.63 -3.71
C ALA A 23 0.34 5.39 -3.88
N GLN A 24 0.50 4.32 -3.09
CA GLN A 24 -0.40 3.15 -3.12
C GLN A 24 -1.52 3.20 -2.08
N ARG A 25 -1.52 4.19 -1.17
CA ARG A 25 -2.60 4.34 -0.20
C ARG A 25 -3.80 5.02 -0.86
N GLN A 26 -4.76 4.21 -1.30
CA GLN A 26 -6.09 4.66 -1.74
C GLN A 26 -6.83 5.44 -0.64
N CYS A 27 -6.55 5.14 0.64
CA CYS A 27 -7.19 5.80 1.76
C CYS A 27 -6.28 5.96 2.98
N GLN A 28 -6.44 7.08 3.68
CA GLN A 28 -6.00 7.24 5.07
C GLN A 28 -7.19 7.04 6.04
N HIS A 29 -8.38 7.41 5.59
CA HIS A 29 -9.64 7.23 6.31
C HIS A 29 -10.69 6.63 5.37
N VAL A 30 -11.70 5.97 5.94
CA VAL A 30 -12.86 5.43 5.18
C VAL A 30 -13.50 6.49 4.29
N ARG A 31 -13.48 7.77 4.72
CA ARG A 31 -14.03 8.87 3.94
C ARG A 31 -13.40 9.02 2.55
N ASN A 32 -12.12 8.71 2.40
CA ASN A 32 -11.42 8.78 1.13
C ASN A 32 -11.93 7.70 0.15
N CYS A 33 -12.52 6.63 0.67
CA CYS A 33 -13.07 5.52 -0.12
C CYS A 33 -14.40 5.86 -0.80
N TYR A 34 -15.13 6.91 -0.39
CA TYR A 34 -16.33 7.37 -1.09
C TYR A 34 -16.05 7.83 -2.52
N LYS A 35 -14.79 8.16 -2.85
CA LYS A 35 -14.38 8.47 -4.23
C LYS A 35 -14.32 7.23 -5.13
N TYR A 36 -14.15 6.05 -4.54
CA TYR A 36 -13.94 4.79 -5.26
C TYR A 36 -15.16 3.86 -5.19
N CYS A 37 -16.00 4.03 -4.17
CA CYS A 37 -17.13 3.15 -3.88
C CYS A 37 -18.31 3.94 -3.32
N GLU A 38 -19.53 3.59 -3.72
CA GLU A 38 -20.75 4.20 -3.19
C GLU A 38 -20.96 3.87 -1.69
N SER A 39 -20.58 2.66 -1.27
CA SER A 39 -20.70 2.19 0.12
C SER A 39 -19.36 1.65 0.63
N PRO A 40 -18.47 2.51 1.14
CA PRO A 40 -17.21 2.07 1.74
C PRO A 40 -17.46 1.42 3.11
N GLU A 41 -16.82 0.28 3.35
CA GLU A 41 -16.94 -0.50 4.59
C GLU A 41 -15.79 -0.19 5.56
N LYS A 42 -14.54 -0.26 5.07
CA LYS A 42 -13.35 0.02 5.88
C LYS A 42 -12.16 0.44 5.02
N CYS A 43 -11.21 1.14 5.63
CA CYS A 43 -9.91 1.46 5.06
C CYS A 43 -8.85 0.70 5.87
N GLN A 44 -8.09 -0.18 5.23
CA GLN A 44 -7.11 -1.03 5.92
C GLN A 44 -5.80 -1.07 5.15
N PHE A 45 -4.69 -0.78 5.82
CA PHE A 45 -3.34 -0.70 5.23
C PHE A 45 -3.20 0.23 4.01
N GLY A 46 -4.12 1.19 3.86
CA GLY A 46 -4.16 2.06 2.69
C GLY A 46 -5.07 1.58 1.56
N THR A 47 -5.77 0.46 1.74
CA THR A 47 -6.69 -0.12 0.76
C THR A 47 -8.14 0.10 1.17
N CYS A 48 -8.98 0.49 0.21
CA CYS A 48 -10.42 0.65 0.42
C CYS A 48 -11.15 -0.68 0.25
N TYR A 49 -11.94 -1.07 1.26
CA TYR A 49 -12.85 -2.20 1.20
C TYR A 49 -14.29 -1.68 1.11
N CYS A 50 -15.05 -2.21 0.16
CA CYS A 50 -16.37 -1.70 -0.18
C CYS A 50 -17.41 -2.78 0.07
N LYS A 51 -18.57 -2.37 0.59
CA LYS A 51 -19.64 -3.28 0.91
C LYS A 51 -20.19 -3.86 -0.41
N PRO A 52 -20.33 -5.19 -0.54
CA PRO A 52 -20.93 -5.77 -1.73
C PRO A 52 -22.40 -5.32 -1.84
N PRO A 53 -22.89 -4.98 -3.05
CA PRO A 53 -24.29 -4.63 -3.23
C PRO A 53 -25.17 -5.86 -2.91
N GLY A 54 -26.11 -5.72 -1.97
CA GLY A 54 -27.14 -6.74 -1.72
C GLY A 54 -27.06 -7.54 -0.41
N LYS A 55 -26.51 -6.99 0.68
CA LYS A 55 -26.72 -7.52 2.05
C LYS A 55 -27.32 -6.49 2.99
#